data_AF-A0A1G7MN15-F1
#
_entry.id   AF-A0A1G7MN15-F1
#
_cell.length_a   1.000
_cell.length_b   1.000
_cell.length_c   1.000
_cell.angle_alpha   90.00
_cell.angle_beta   90.00
_cell.angle_gamma   90.00
#
_symmetry.space_group_name_H-M   'P 1'
#
loop_
_entity.id
_entity.type
_entity.pdbx_description
1 polymer ?
#
loop_
_entity_poly.entity_id
_entity_poly.type
_entity_poly.pdbx_seq_one_letter_code
_entity_poly.pdbx_strand_id
1 'polypeptide(L)'
;MWKETKVVKNVGYDNFDARFGAYATIQADGKSMFYIGDKEIPICEAICVCSYDDKVVVQTESEDGNSYYDIRLYSKDGELLNVVKDTFCIRREPNIRYNNVFTFRSDDNIRYANLVDIEIGNKIFEKDYRDEREVFNNMVFWTRGNAIIRYDWDGNILWQRDYQSDFNVKIELGDIEGVCGGKLWVKSKHDWHEILLAIDVNTGDVIKAFSDSKEDTNLPHCNYGSIKSVYLNSENNHILVVVKDREGENFMNFVDAKNLEVLEKTDYAINYDYDNGKEYIMGISGFYGDFLTLRLECLEDGNTSGFAVYNYKKKEVVFAHRLFSIKESKKGWAISNFGIPFFNNGRIFVHDFADRLHIFEDVKE
;
A
#
# COMPACT_ATOMS: atom_id res chain seq x y z
N MET A 1 2.06 -17.32 -21.42
CA MET A 1 2.21 -16.04 -22.17
C MET A 1 1.14 -15.10 -21.66
N TRP A 2 1.52 -13.91 -21.21
CA TRP A 2 0.58 -12.89 -20.76
C TRP A 2 -0.28 -12.36 -21.90
N LYS A 3 -1.60 -12.33 -21.72
CA LYS A 3 -2.57 -11.78 -22.68
C LYS A 3 -3.61 -10.94 -21.94
N GLU A 4 -4.05 -9.83 -22.55
CA GLU A 4 -5.22 -9.09 -22.07
C GLU A 4 -6.46 -9.95 -22.37
N THR A 5 -7.11 -10.47 -21.33
CA THR A 5 -8.25 -11.38 -21.49
C THR A 5 -9.59 -10.67 -21.35
N LYS A 6 -9.63 -9.53 -20.65
CA LYS A 6 -10.87 -8.79 -20.39
C LYS A 6 -10.61 -7.31 -20.13
N VAL A 7 -11.54 -6.47 -20.60
CA VAL A 7 -11.65 -5.06 -20.22
C VAL A 7 -13.02 -4.81 -19.61
N VAL A 8 -13.06 -4.36 -18.36
CA VAL A 8 -14.29 -4.09 -17.60
C VAL A 8 -14.46 -2.58 -17.46
N LYS A 9 -15.70 -2.08 -17.57
CA LYS A 9 -16.03 -0.66 -17.43
C LYS A 9 -16.66 -0.36 -16.08
N ASN A 10 -16.62 0.91 -15.68
CA ASN A 10 -17.20 1.43 -14.44
C ASN A 10 -16.62 0.76 -13.20
N VAL A 11 -15.32 0.47 -13.20
CA VAL A 11 -14.63 -0.02 -12.01
C VAL A 11 -14.03 1.18 -11.33
N GLY A 12 -14.44 1.44 -10.09
CA GLY A 12 -13.86 2.51 -9.29
C GLY A 12 -12.38 2.25 -9.00
N TYR A 13 -11.66 3.33 -8.71
CA TYR A 13 -10.22 3.31 -8.55
C TYR A 13 -9.70 2.26 -7.52
N ASP A 14 -10.35 2.09 -6.38
CA ASP A 14 -9.96 1.11 -5.35
C ASP A 14 -10.78 -0.19 -5.38
N ASN A 15 -11.64 -0.37 -6.38
CA ASN A 15 -12.62 -1.45 -6.43
C ASN A 15 -12.08 -2.74 -7.06
N PHE A 16 -10.80 -3.06 -6.87
CA PHE A 16 -10.23 -4.30 -7.39
C PHE A 16 -8.99 -4.78 -6.63
N ASP A 17 -8.79 -6.10 -6.64
CA ASP A 17 -7.60 -6.78 -6.16
C ASP A 17 -7.27 -8.00 -7.05
N ALA A 18 -6.08 -8.01 -7.63
CA ALA A 18 -5.64 -9.06 -8.55
C ALA A 18 -5.38 -10.42 -7.87
N ARG A 19 -5.21 -10.48 -6.53
CA ARG A 19 -4.82 -11.69 -5.80
C ARG A 19 -5.76 -12.85 -6.06
N PHE A 20 -7.06 -12.58 -6.02
CA PHE A 20 -8.13 -13.55 -6.32
C PHE A 20 -8.95 -13.17 -7.55
N GLY A 21 -8.51 -12.16 -8.31
CA GLY A 21 -9.24 -11.63 -9.45
C GLY A 21 -10.56 -10.97 -9.05
N ALA A 22 -10.63 -10.40 -7.85
CA ALA A 22 -11.84 -9.80 -7.32
C ALA A 22 -11.93 -8.34 -7.74
N TYR A 23 -13.12 -7.88 -8.14
CA TYR A 23 -13.36 -6.48 -8.48
C TYR A 23 -14.86 -6.13 -8.37
N ALA A 24 -15.18 -4.85 -8.24
CA ALA A 24 -16.56 -4.37 -8.21
C ALA A 24 -16.80 -3.31 -9.29
N THR A 25 -17.94 -3.41 -9.99
CA THR A 25 -18.41 -2.37 -10.91
C THR A 25 -19.43 -1.48 -10.22
N ILE A 26 -19.41 -0.20 -10.54
CA ILE A 26 -20.37 0.80 -10.07
C ILE A 26 -21.57 0.80 -11.02
N GLN A 27 -22.76 0.70 -10.44
CA GLN A 27 -24.05 0.79 -11.11
C GLN A 27 -24.73 2.12 -10.76
N ALA A 28 -25.86 2.42 -11.42
CA ALA A 28 -26.68 3.56 -11.02
C ALA A 28 -27.26 3.36 -9.60
N ASP A 29 -27.67 4.46 -8.97
CA ASP A 29 -28.42 4.48 -7.71
C ASP A 29 -27.68 3.93 -6.48
N GLY A 30 -26.36 4.15 -6.38
CA GLY A 30 -25.57 3.78 -5.19
C GLY A 30 -25.41 2.27 -5.00
N LYS A 31 -25.35 1.53 -6.10
CA LYS A 31 -25.20 0.06 -6.11
C LYS A 31 -23.94 -0.36 -6.83
N SER A 32 -23.43 -1.53 -6.47
CA SER A 32 -22.33 -2.18 -7.17
C SER A 32 -22.61 -3.64 -7.44
N MET A 33 -21.93 -4.19 -8.45
CA MET A 33 -21.83 -5.63 -8.65
C MET A 33 -20.42 -6.08 -8.30
N PHE A 34 -20.29 -6.94 -7.31
CA PHE A 34 -19.01 -7.53 -6.91
C PHE A 34 -18.78 -8.87 -7.62
N TYR A 35 -17.61 -9.02 -8.20
CA TYR A 35 -17.18 -10.19 -8.95
C TYR A 35 -16.04 -10.88 -8.20
N ILE A 36 -16.20 -12.16 -7.91
CA ILE A 36 -15.20 -12.99 -7.23
C ILE A 36 -15.40 -14.46 -7.61
N GLY A 37 -14.33 -15.11 -8.06
CA GLY A 37 -14.43 -16.44 -8.68
C GLY A 37 -15.41 -16.40 -9.86
N ASP A 38 -16.38 -17.31 -9.85
CA ASP A 38 -17.46 -17.39 -10.86
C ASP A 38 -18.76 -16.70 -10.42
N LYS A 39 -18.74 -15.92 -9.33
CA LYS A 39 -19.93 -15.31 -8.75
C LYS A 39 -20.04 -13.82 -9.07
N GLU A 40 -21.29 -13.39 -9.24
CA GLU A 40 -21.70 -11.99 -9.30
C GLU A 40 -22.61 -11.72 -8.09
N ILE A 41 -22.22 -10.78 -7.24
CA ILE A 41 -22.87 -10.52 -5.96
C ILE A 41 -23.31 -9.05 -5.92
N PRO A 42 -24.62 -8.77 -5.92
CA PRO A 42 -25.13 -7.41 -5.73
C PRO A 42 -24.79 -6.90 -4.33
N ILE A 43 -24.27 -5.68 -4.26
CA ILE A 43 -23.90 -5.00 -3.00
C ILE A 43 -24.26 -3.51 -3.07
N CYS A 44 -24.23 -2.82 -1.93
CA CYS A 44 -24.14 -1.36 -1.91
C CYS A 44 -22.88 -0.90 -2.65
N GLU A 45 -22.85 0.38 -3.04
CA GLU A 45 -21.71 0.99 -3.73
C GLU A 45 -20.38 0.60 -3.08
N ALA A 46 -19.53 -0.05 -3.87
CA ALA A 46 -18.22 -0.48 -3.44
C ALA A 46 -17.26 0.71 -3.39
N ILE A 47 -16.55 0.82 -2.27
CA ILE A 47 -15.56 1.86 -2.02
C ILE A 47 -14.14 1.31 -2.22
N CYS A 48 -13.91 0.07 -1.77
CA CYS A 48 -12.61 -0.56 -1.84
C CYS A 48 -12.75 -2.09 -1.85
N VAL A 49 -11.91 -2.76 -2.64
CA VAL A 49 -11.75 -4.23 -2.65
C VAL A 49 -10.29 -4.55 -2.37
N CYS A 50 -10.07 -5.37 -1.34
CA CYS A 50 -8.74 -5.80 -0.91
C CYS A 50 -8.74 -7.29 -0.54
N SER A 51 -7.60 -7.95 -0.66
CA SER A 51 -7.43 -9.37 -0.30
C SER A 51 -6.36 -9.57 0.78
N TYR A 52 -6.63 -10.46 1.74
CA TYR A 52 -5.64 -10.95 2.71
C TYR A 52 -5.83 -12.44 2.94
N ASP A 53 -4.73 -13.16 3.20
CA ASP A 53 -4.70 -14.62 3.33
C ASP A 53 -5.51 -15.31 2.22
N ASP A 54 -6.64 -15.94 2.55
CA ASP A 54 -7.58 -16.65 1.67
C ASP A 54 -8.95 -15.95 1.51
N LYS A 55 -9.02 -14.67 1.87
CA LYS A 55 -10.26 -13.90 1.94
C LYS A 55 -10.20 -12.61 1.13
N VAL A 56 -11.39 -12.10 0.81
CA VAL A 56 -11.58 -10.81 0.16
C VAL A 56 -12.46 -9.94 1.02
N VAL A 57 -12.02 -8.70 1.23
CA VAL A 57 -12.71 -7.67 1.98
C VAL A 57 -13.24 -6.65 0.99
N VAL A 58 -14.52 -6.36 1.11
CA VAL A 58 -15.19 -5.31 0.34
C VAL A 58 -15.74 -4.28 1.30
N GLN A 59 -15.26 -3.06 1.17
CA GLN A 59 -15.86 -1.92 1.84
C GLN A 59 -16.99 -1.36 0.98
N THR A 60 -18.15 -1.13 1.58
CA THR A 60 -19.32 -0.58 0.90
C THR A 60 -19.88 0.61 1.65
N GLU A 61 -20.62 1.47 0.94
CA GLU A 61 -21.60 2.36 1.59
C GLU A 61 -22.50 1.57 2.55
N SER A 62 -22.90 2.20 3.65
CA SER A 62 -23.77 1.53 4.64
C SER A 62 -25.16 1.24 4.07
N GLU A 63 -25.68 0.04 4.33
CA GLU A 63 -27.06 -0.34 4.00
C GLU A 63 -28.11 0.44 4.80
N ASP A 64 -27.80 0.85 6.03
CA ASP A 64 -28.74 1.54 6.92
C ASP A 64 -28.72 3.07 6.77
N GLY A 65 -27.93 3.59 5.83
CA GLY A 65 -27.81 5.02 5.57
C GLY A 65 -27.06 5.78 6.66
N ASN A 66 -26.34 5.09 7.55
CA ASN A 66 -25.39 5.73 8.44
C ASN A 66 -24.25 6.37 7.63
N SER A 67 -23.62 7.42 8.16
CA SER A 67 -22.60 8.21 7.46
C SER A 67 -21.23 7.51 7.31
N TYR A 68 -21.17 6.20 7.51
CA TYR A 68 -19.94 5.41 7.55
C TYR A 68 -20.07 4.15 6.69
N TYR A 69 -18.97 3.42 6.55
CA TYR A 69 -18.89 2.27 5.67
C TYR A 69 -19.14 0.96 6.41
N ASP A 70 -19.61 -0.03 5.66
CA ASP A 70 -19.65 -1.42 6.09
C ASP A 70 -18.48 -2.19 5.49
N ILE A 71 -17.92 -3.12 6.26
CA ILE A 71 -16.96 -4.11 5.77
C ILE A 71 -17.66 -5.45 5.60
N ARG A 72 -17.56 -6.01 4.40
CA ARG A 72 -18.05 -7.35 4.07
C ARG A 72 -16.86 -8.25 3.81
N LEU A 73 -16.79 -9.35 4.55
CA LEU A 73 -15.76 -10.36 4.42
C LEU A 73 -16.29 -11.54 3.62
N TYR A 74 -15.60 -11.89 2.54
CA TYR A 74 -15.91 -13.02 1.68
C TYR A 74 -14.78 -14.04 1.69
N SER A 75 -15.12 -15.31 1.50
CA SER A 75 -14.14 -16.32 1.08
C SER A 75 -13.66 -16.02 -0.34
N LYS A 76 -12.50 -16.55 -0.74
CA LYS A 76 -12.02 -16.47 -2.14
C LYS A 76 -13.00 -17.03 -3.18
N ASP A 77 -13.95 -17.87 -2.76
CA ASP A 77 -14.99 -18.48 -3.59
C ASP A 77 -16.31 -17.69 -3.55
N GLY A 78 -16.31 -16.50 -2.91
CA GLY A 78 -17.45 -15.58 -2.86
C GLY A 78 -18.57 -15.98 -1.92
N GLU A 79 -18.28 -16.72 -0.85
CA GLU A 79 -19.24 -16.90 0.25
C GLU A 79 -19.10 -15.76 1.24
N LEU A 80 -20.21 -15.12 1.63
CA LEU A 80 -20.20 -14.08 2.66
C LEU A 80 -19.96 -14.73 4.02
N LEU A 81 -18.87 -14.33 4.68
CA LEU A 81 -18.44 -14.87 5.96
C LEU A 81 -18.88 -13.97 7.12
N ASN A 82 -18.76 -12.65 6.97
CA ASN A 82 -19.13 -11.70 8.02
C ASN A 82 -19.44 -10.31 7.45
N VAL A 83 -20.15 -9.49 8.24
CA VAL A 83 -20.37 -8.06 8.00
C VAL A 83 -20.09 -7.28 9.28
N VAL A 84 -19.19 -6.30 9.20
CA VAL A 84 -18.87 -5.38 10.29
C VAL A 84 -19.32 -3.98 9.89
N LYS A 85 -20.13 -3.35 10.75
CA LYS A 85 -20.71 -2.03 10.50
C LYS A 85 -19.86 -0.90 11.09
N ASP A 86 -20.11 0.33 10.64
CA ASP A 86 -19.57 1.58 11.18
C ASP A 86 -18.03 1.64 11.17
N THR A 87 -17.44 1.20 10.06
CA THR A 87 -15.99 1.05 9.88
C THR A 87 -15.34 2.30 9.28
N PHE A 88 -14.04 2.47 9.55
CA PHE A 88 -13.18 3.45 8.87
C PHE A 88 -12.84 3.00 7.44
N CYS A 89 -12.47 3.94 6.56
CA CYS A 89 -11.97 3.64 5.21
C CYS A 89 -10.78 2.66 5.25
N ILE A 90 -10.84 1.55 4.49
CA ILE A 90 -9.74 0.58 4.47
C ILE A 90 -8.52 1.27 3.84
N ARG A 91 -7.46 1.47 4.62
CA ARG A 91 -6.13 1.79 4.07
C ARG A 91 -5.46 0.49 3.63
N ARG A 92 -4.90 0.46 2.41
CA ARG A 92 -4.25 -0.73 1.84
C ARG A 92 -2.95 -1.15 2.55
N GLU A 93 -2.38 -0.26 3.36
CA GLU A 93 -1.06 -0.42 3.98
C GLU A 93 -1.09 -1.11 5.36
N PRO A 94 -2.02 -0.82 6.30
CA PRO A 94 -2.17 -1.64 7.51
C PRO A 94 -2.88 -2.97 7.21
N ASN A 95 -2.77 -3.90 8.16
CA ASN A 95 -3.37 -5.23 8.11
C ASN A 95 -4.90 -5.13 8.03
N ILE A 96 -5.42 -5.45 6.83
CA ILE A 96 -6.82 -5.36 6.44
C ILE A 96 -7.75 -6.22 7.32
N ARG A 97 -7.25 -7.24 8.05
CA ARG A 97 -8.09 -8.02 8.97
C ARG A 97 -8.61 -7.20 10.15
N TYR A 98 -7.85 -6.23 10.62
CA TYR A 98 -8.16 -5.48 11.83
C TYR A 98 -8.50 -4.04 11.49
N ASN A 99 -9.77 -3.69 11.61
CA ASN A 99 -10.26 -2.37 11.21
C ASN A 99 -10.78 -1.59 12.40
N ASN A 100 -10.66 -0.27 12.31
CA ASN A 100 -11.26 0.64 13.28
C ASN A 100 -12.77 0.75 13.03
N VAL A 101 -13.58 0.56 14.07
CA VAL A 101 -15.01 0.87 14.08
C VAL A 101 -15.29 2.07 14.97
N PHE A 102 -16.18 2.97 14.53
CA PHE A 102 -16.57 4.12 15.32
C PHE A 102 -17.70 3.80 16.28
N THR A 103 -17.63 4.41 17.46
CA THR A 103 -18.77 4.55 18.36
C THR A 103 -18.94 6.04 18.64
N PHE A 104 -20.06 6.59 18.18
CA PHE A 104 -20.43 7.97 18.49
C PHE A 104 -21.04 8.03 19.89
N ARG A 105 -20.49 8.87 20.77
CA ARG A 105 -21.09 9.14 22.07
C ARG A 105 -21.76 10.51 22.01
N SER A 106 -23.09 10.51 22.17
CA SER A 106 -23.94 11.71 22.08
C SER A 106 -23.58 12.78 23.11
N ASP A 107 -23.00 12.36 24.23
CA ASP A 107 -22.90 13.19 25.43
C ASP A 107 -21.76 14.21 25.35
N ASP A 108 -20.74 13.95 24.53
CA ASP A 108 -19.59 14.84 24.33
C ASP A 108 -19.37 15.23 22.86
N ASN A 109 -20.16 14.70 21.92
CA ASN A 109 -19.95 14.85 20.47
C ASN A 109 -18.53 14.42 20.06
N ILE A 110 -17.94 13.47 20.79
CA ILE A 110 -16.59 12.95 20.54
C ILE A 110 -16.70 11.57 19.90
N ARG A 111 -15.87 11.35 18.89
CA ARG A 111 -15.75 10.06 18.22
C ARG A 111 -14.75 9.22 18.97
N TYR A 112 -15.14 7.97 19.18
CA TYR A 112 -14.23 6.95 19.69
C TYR A 112 -14.14 5.82 18.66
N ALA A 113 -12.97 5.21 18.56
CA ALA A 113 -12.66 4.08 17.71
C ALA A 113 -12.21 2.89 18.54
N ASN A 114 -12.43 1.70 18.01
CA ASN A 114 -11.89 0.45 18.53
C ASN A 114 -11.47 -0.43 17.36
N LEU A 115 -10.43 -1.24 17.55
CA LEU A 115 -10.11 -2.26 16.55
C LEU A 115 -11.10 -3.41 16.65
N VAL A 116 -11.53 -3.91 15.51
CA VAL A 116 -12.35 -5.11 15.37
C VAL A 116 -11.62 -6.11 14.50
N ASP A 117 -11.60 -7.36 14.95
CA ASP A 117 -11.26 -8.48 14.07
C ASP A 117 -12.46 -8.78 13.17
N ILE A 118 -12.35 -8.47 11.88
CA ILE A 118 -13.48 -8.58 10.96
C ILE A 118 -13.88 -10.03 10.68
N GLU A 119 -13.06 -11.01 11.04
CA GLU A 119 -13.44 -12.42 10.90
C GLU A 119 -14.51 -12.84 11.90
N ILE A 120 -14.48 -12.26 13.11
CA ILE A 120 -15.38 -12.62 14.22
C ILE A 120 -16.32 -11.48 14.64
N GLY A 121 -16.05 -10.25 14.22
CA GLY A 121 -16.86 -9.06 14.54
C GLY A 121 -16.70 -8.53 15.97
N ASN A 122 -15.68 -8.99 16.71
CA ASN A 122 -15.47 -8.59 18.09
C ASN A 122 -14.49 -7.41 18.19
N LYS A 123 -14.83 -6.47 19.07
CA LYS A 123 -13.89 -5.42 19.52
C LYS A 123 -12.71 -6.05 20.25
N ILE A 124 -11.53 -5.50 20.01
CA ILE A 124 -10.28 -5.98 20.59
C ILE A 124 -10.07 -5.35 21.97
N PHE A 125 -10.26 -4.04 22.09
CA PHE A 125 -10.04 -3.36 23.35
C PHE A 125 -11.33 -3.27 24.17
N GLU A 126 -11.20 -3.43 25.49
CA GLU A 126 -12.33 -3.27 26.43
C GLU A 126 -12.94 -1.86 26.37
N LYS A 127 -12.12 -0.84 26.12
CA LYS A 127 -12.53 0.55 26.00
C LYS A 127 -12.29 1.11 24.60
N ASP A 128 -13.17 1.99 24.17
CA ASP A 128 -12.96 2.77 22.94
C ASP A 128 -11.95 3.91 23.19
N TYR A 129 -11.17 4.28 22.18
CA TYR A 129 -10.16 5.33 22.21
C TYR A 129 -10.56 6.49 21.31
N ARG A 130 -10.10 7.72 21.57
CA ARG A 130 -10.42 8.86 20.70
C ARG A 130 -9.76 8.82 19.33
N ASP A 131 -8.78 7.94 19.17
CA ASP A 131 -7.89 7.90 18.01
C ASP A 131 -7.83 6.48 17.45
N GLU A 132 -7.40 6.39 16.20
CA GLU A 132 -7.26 5.13 15.46
C GLU A 132 -6.03 4.34 15.93
N ARG A 133 -6.07 3.03 15.66
CA ARG A 133 -4.92 2.14 15.83
C ARG A 133 -4.58 1.51 14.50
N GLU A 134 -3.29 1.36 14.27
CA GLU A 134 -2.76 0.76 13.04
C GLU A 134 -2.19 -0.61 13.36
N VAL A 135 -2.50 -1.60 12.52
CA VAL A 135 -1.99 -2.95 12.70
C VAL A 135 -1.02 -3.26 11.59
N PHE A 136 0.22 -3.60 11.92
CA PHE A 136 1.22 -4.03 10.95
C PHE A 136 1.81 -5.37 11.39
N ASN A 137 1.80 -6.36 10.51
CA ASN A 137 2.31 -7.72 10.80
C ASN A 137 1.80 -8.28 12.15
N ASN A 138 0.50 -8.13 12.40
CA ASN A 138 -0.19 -8.52 13.65
C ASN A 138 0.33 -7.82 14.93
N MET A 139 0.84 -6.59 14.80
CA MET A 139 1.24 -5.74 15.92
C MET A 139 0.46 -4.43 15.88
N VAL A 140 -0.03 -4.00 17.04
CA VAL A 140 -0.85 -2.79 17.18
C VAL A 140 0.02 -1.60 17.55
N PHE A 141 -0.10 -0.52 16.79
CA PHE A 141 0.59 0.74 17.01
C PHE A 141 -0.37 1.92 17.08
N TRP A 142 0.13 2.99 17.69
CA TRP A 142 -0.47 4.31 17.64
C TRP A 142 0.63 5.37 17.62
N THR A 143 0.45 6.39 16.78
CA THR A 143 1.31 7.57 16.72
C THR A 143 0.61 8.75 17.39
N ARG A 144 1.37 9.53 18.17
CA ARG A 144 0.89 10.75 18.82
C ARG A 144 2.00 11.80 18.81
N GLY A 145 1.98 12.67 17.80
CA GLY A 145 3.09 13.59 17.57
C GLY A 145 4.39 12.79 17.37
N ASN A 146 5.41 13.09 18.17
CA ASN A 146 6.70 12.39 18.10
C ASN A 146 6.77 11.12 18.94
N ALA A 147 5.65 10.66 19.51
CA ALA A 147 5.59 9.43 20.28
C ALA A 147 4.93 8.29 19.50
N ILE A 148 5.46 7.08 19.67
CA ILE A 148 4.82 5.85 19.22
C ILE A 148 4.55 4.97 20.43
N ILE A 149 3.38 4.36 20.45
CA ILE A 149 2.95 3.41 21.47
C ILE A 149 2.66 2.08 20.78
N ARG A 150 3.22 1.00 21.32
CA ARG A 150 2.90 -0.38 20.92
C ARG A 150 2.02 -1.03 21.97
N TYR A 151 0.97 -1.69 21.53
CA TYR A 151 0.06 -2.44 22.38
C TYR A 151 0.19 -3.95 22.14
N ASP A 152 -0.19 -4.73 23.15
CA ASP A 152 -0.60 -6.12 22.94
C ASP A 152 -2.07 -6.18 22.47
N TRP A 153 -2.56 -7.39 22.22
CA TRP A 153 -3.93 -7.63 21.78
C TRP A 153 -4.98 -7.48 22.90
N ASP A 154 -4.56 -7.37 24.16
CA ASP A 154 -5.44 -7.09 25.30
C ASP A 154 -5.53 -5.57 25.57
N GLY A 155 -4.77 -4.74 24.84
CA GLY A 155 -4.72 -3.29 24.99
C GLY A 155 -3.76 -2.78 26.05
N ASN A 156 -2.89 -3.63 26.60
CA ASN A 156 -1.81 -3.19 27.46
C ASN A 156 -0.69 -2.56 26.63
N ILE A 157 -0.09 -1.49 27.15
CA ILE A 157 1.07 -0.86 26.54
C ILE A 157 2.28 -1.77 26.75
N LEU A 158 2.86 -2.27 25.66
CA LEU A 158 4.13 -3.00 25.69
C LEU A 158 5.30 -2.04 25.84
N TRP A 159 5.27 -0.94 25.09
CA TRP A 159 6.19 0.18 25.24
C TRP A 159 5.62 1.47 24.65
N GLN A 160 6.14 2.59 25.14
CA GLN A 160 5.85 3.93 24.64
C GLN A 160 7.15 4.72 24.63
N ARG A 161 7.44 5.39 23.52
CA ARG A 161 8.63 6.23 23.39
C ARG A 161 8.33 7.50 22.63
N ASP A 162 8.84 8.62 23.14
CA ASP A 162 8.97 9.88 22.40
C ASP A 162 10.37 9.92 21.78
N TYR A 163 10.44 10.10 20.47
CA TYR A 163 11.68 10.01 19.72
C TYR A 163 12.44 11.34 19.62
N GLN A 164 11.89 12.45 20.12
CA GLN A 164 12.55 13.76 19.97
C GLN A 164 13.97 13.79 20.58
N SER A 165 14.24 13.03 21.64
CA SER A 165 15.57 12.96 22.25
C SER A 165 16.60 12.17 21.45
N ASP A 166 16.15 11.37 20.46
CA ASP A 166 17.03 10.55 19.62
C ASP A 166 17.64 11.37 18.46
N PHE A 167 17.24 12.63 18.30
CA PHE A 167 17.67 13.54 17.23
C PHE A 167 18.24 14.83 17.82
N ASN A 168 19.27 15.37 17.14
CA ASN A 168 19.85 16.66 17.46
C ASN A 168 19.00 17.83 16.89
N VAL A 169 18.03 17.49 16.04
CA VAL A 169 17.12 18.43 15.37
C VAL A 169 15.68 18.18 15.81
N LYS A 170 14.82 19.19 15.65
CA LYS A 170 13.38 19.01 15.87
C LYS A 170 12.81 18.15 14.75
N ILE A 171 12.29 16.98 15.09
CA ILE A 171 11.64 16.10 14.12
C ILE A 171 10.12 16.21 14.23
N GLU A 172 9.46 15.88 13.13
CA GLU A 172 8.04 15.54 13.08
C GLU A 172 7.94 14.12 12.53
N LEU A 173 7.47 13.18 13.37
CA LEU A 173 7.16 11.84 12.86
C LEU A 173 6.00 11.94 11.86
N GLY A 174 6.21 11.37 10.69
CA GLY A 174 5.16 11.16 9.70
C GLY A 174 4.49 9.80 9.90
N ASP A 175 3.98 9.25 8.81
CA ASP A 175 3.26 7.99 8.81
C ASP A 175 4.18 6.78 9.08
N ILE A 176 3.61 5.75 9.69
CA ILE A 176 4.25 4.45 9.81
C ILE A 176 4.15 3.77 8.44
N GLU A 177 5.30 3.50 7.82
CA GLU A 177 5.37 2.77 6.55
C GLU A 177 4.99 1.30 6.72
N GLY A 178 5.27 0.74 7.91
CA GLY A 178 4.84 -0.60 8.32
C GLY A 178 5.94 -1.40 9.03
N VAL A 179 5.77 -2.73 9.07
CA VAL A 179 6.70 -3.65 9.75
C VAL A 179 7.33 -4.62 8.76
N CYS A 180 8.66 -4.65 8.71
CA CYS A 180 9.45 -5.57 7.88
C CYS A 180 10.78 -5.90 8.57
N GLY A 181 11.22 -7.17 8.55
CA GLY A 181 12.50 -7.57 9.17
C GLY A 181 12.56 -7.41 10.69
N GLY A 182 11.41 -7.43 11.37
CA GLY A 182 11.32 -7.16 12.80
C GLY A 182 11.60 -5.69 13.17
N LYS A 183 11.49 -4.77 12.21
CA LYS A 183 11.58 -3.32 12.43
C LYS A 183 10.29 -2.64 12.04
N LEU A 184 9.93 -1.62 12.80
CA LEU A 184 8.94 -0.63 12.43
C LEU A 184 9.65 0.45 11.59
N TRP A 185 9.15 0.71 10.40
CA TRP A 185 9.67 1.70 9.47
C TRP A 185 8.81 2.95 9.54
N VAL A 186 9.43 4.09 9.81
CA VAL A 186 8.72 5.36 10.02
C VAL A 186 9.44 6.45 9.26
N LYS A 187 8.72 7.18 8.40
CA LYS A 187 9.24 8.40 7.81
C LYS A 187 9.05 9.55 8.78
N SER A 188 10.05 10.42 8.87
CA SER A 188 10.00 11.64 9.64
C SER A 188 10.55 12.78 8.80
N LYS A 189 10.20 14.01 9.20
CA LYS A 189 10.60 15.20 8.46
C LYS A 189 11.22 16.24 9.38
N HIS A 190 12.25 16.92 8.88
CA HIS A 190 12.85 18.11 9.48
C HIS A 190 13.27 19.07 8.35
N ASP A 191 12.89 20.35 8.39
CA ASP A 191 13.31 21.37 7.40
C ASP A 191 13.27 20.93 5.93
N TRP A 192 12.21 20.19 5.55
CA TRP A 192 12.00 19.62 4.21
C TRP A 192 12.93 18.47 3.82
N HIS A 193 13.78 18.04 4.74
CA HIS A 193 14.55 16.81 4.67
C HIS A 193 13.75 15.64 5.25
N GLU A 194 13.82 14.48 4.57
CA GLU A 194 13.15 13.25 4.98
C GLU A 194 14.14 12.28 5.59
N ILE A 195 13.81 11.77 6.78
CA ILE A 195 14.59 10.78 7.51
C ILE A 195 13.74 9.52 7.64
N LEU A 196 14.29 8.37 7.24
CA LEU A 196 13.66 7.07 7.45
C LEU A 196 14.26 6.40 8.68
N LEU A 197 13.40 5.95 9.59
CA LEU A 197 13.76 5.34 10.86
C LEU A 197 13.50 3.84 10.84
N ALA A 198 14.47 3.06 11.32
CA ALA A 198 14.30 1.65 11.64
C ALA A 198 14.26 1.48 13.17
N ILE A 199 13.08 1.18 13.70
CA ILE A 199 12.82 1.02 15.13
C ILE A 199 12.65 -0.47 15.44
N ASP A 200 13.30 -0.98 16.49
CA ASP A 200 13.06 -2.35 16.93
C ASP A 200 11.64 -2.50 17.47
N VAL A 201 10.88 -3.45 16.91
CA VAL A 201 9.47 -3.59 17.29
C VAL A 201 9.31 -4.04 18.75
N ASN A 202 10.29 -4.71 19.35
CA ASN A 202 10.19 -5.26 20.69
C ASN A 202 10.54 -4.25 21.77
N THR A 203 11.51 -3.37 21.54
CA THR A 203 11.96 -2.40 22.54
C THR A 203 11.49 -0.97 22.26
N GLY A 204 11.15 -0.64 21.02
CA GLY A 204 10.88 0.74 20.60
C GLY A 204 12.15 1.58 20.46
N ASP A 205 13.35 0.99 20.52
CA ASP A 205 14.60 1.72 20.31
C ASP A 205 14.83 1.98 18.81
N VAL A 206 15.31 3.18 18.48
CA VAL A 206 15.82 3.45 17.13
C VAL A 206 17.14 2.71 16.95
N ILE A 207 17.18 1.78 16.01
CA ILE A 207 18.37 0.98 15.71
C ILE A 207 19.23 1.68 14.67
N LYS A 208 18.59 2.34 13.70
CA LYS A 208 19.27 3.00 12.58
C LYS A 208 18.41 4.11 12.00
N ALA A 209 19.08 5.18 11.57
CA ALA A 209 18.46 6.26 10.79
C ALA A 209 19.08 6.33 9.39
N PHE A 210 18.25 6.63 8.40
CA PHE A 210 18.64 6.83 7.01
C PHE A 210 18.33 8.30 6.66
N SER A 211 19.38 9.09 6.45
CA SER A 211 19.34 10.54 6.27
C SER A 211 20.50 11.02 5.39
N ASP A 212 20.36 12.16 4.73
CA ASP A 212 21.42 12.79 3.92
C ASP A 212 22.34 13.74 4.73
N SER A 213 22.01 13.87 6.03
CA SER A 213 22.64 14.77 6.99
C SER A 213 23.09 14.00 8.22
N LYS A 214 24.41 14.03 8.48
CA LYS A 214 25.02 13.40 9.66
C LYS A 214 24.74 14.16 10.96
N GLU A 215 24.26 15.39 10.84
CA GLU A 215 24.01 16.26 12.00
C GLU A 215 22.65 15.96 12.63
N ASP A 216 21.74 15.32 11.90
CA ASP A 216 20.37 15.05 12.35
C ASP A 216 20.31 14.18 13.60
N THR A 217 21.24 13.23 13.73
CA THR A 217 21.27 12.29 14.85
C THR A 217 22.67 11.72 15.09
N ASN A 218 22.95 11.38 16.35
CA ASN A 218 24.16 10.66 16.75
C ASN A 218 24.02 9.13 16.61
N LEU A 219 22.88 8.65 16.12
CA LEU A 219 22.61 7.23 15.90
C LEU A 219 23.44 6.67 14.73
N PRO A 220 23.60 5.33 14.63
CA PRO A 220 24.12 4.69 13.44
C PRO A 220 23.37 5.16 12.20
N HIS A 221 24.08 5.83 11.28
CA HIS A 221 23.49 6.51 10.13
C HIS A 221 23.91 5.85 8.82
N CYS A 222 22.98 5.77 7.88
CA CYS A 222 23.29 5.56 6.47
C CYS A 222 23.08 6.88 5.73
N ASN A 223 24.14 7.38 5.10
CA ASN A 223 24.05 8.57 4.25
C ASN A 223 23.30 8.22 2.96
N TYR A 224 21.99 8.44 2.98
CA TYR A 224 21.09 8.32 1.84
C TYR A 224 20.66 9.71 1.45
N GLY A 225 20.51 9.98 0.15
CA GLY A 225 19.92 11.25 -0.29
C GLY A 225 18.49 11.44 0.23
N SER A 226 17.82 12.50 -0.23
CA SER A 226 16.41 12.76 0.12
C SER A 226 15.57 11.52 -0.17
N ILE A 227 14.96 10.95 0.87
CA ILE A 227 14.04 9.83 0.72
C ILE A 227 12.84 10.32 -0.12
N LYS A 228 12.31 9.45 -0.97
CA LYS A 228 11.11 9.71 -1.78
C LYS A 228 10.01 8.75 -1.41
N SER A 229 10.31 7.45 -1.49
CA SER A 229 9.32 6.40 -1.27
C SER A 229 9.97 5.19 -0.63
N VAL A 230 9.19 4.48 0.16
CA VAL A 230 9.58 3.24 0.81
C VAL A 230 8.57 2.18 0.41
N TYR A 231 9.05 1.01 -0.01
CA TYR A 231 8.22 -0.12 -0.34
C TYR A 231 8.66 -1.31 0.50
N LEU A 232 7.74 -1.87 1.28
CA LEU A 232 8.02 -3.00 2.15
C LEU A 232 7.71 -4.31 1.45
N ASN A 233 8.61 -5.28 1.57
CA ASN A 233 8.43 -6.64 1.08
C ASN A 233 8.65 -7.62 2.23
N SER A 234 7.58 -7.87 2.98
CA SER A 234 7.60 -8.72 4.17
C SER A 234 7.82 -10.20 3.86
N GLU A 235 7.57 -10.65 2.62
CA GLU A 235 7.82 -12.04 2.19
C GLU A 235 9.32 -12.37 2.28
N ASN A 236 10.17 -11.44 1.85
CA ASN A 236 11.62 -11.63 1.79
C ASN A 236 12.38 -10.84 2.86
N ASN A 237 11.69 -10.13 3.77
CA ASN A 237 12.28 -9.19 4.72
C ASN A 237 13.17 -8.12 4.06
N HIS A 238 12.77 -7.66 2.87
CA HIS A 238 13.46 -6.61 2.16
C HIS A 238 12.63 -5.34 2.16
N ILE A 239 13.31 -4.20 2.07
CA ILE A 239 12.68 -2.94 1.71
C ILE A 239 13.38 -2.36 0.49
N LEU A 240 12.61 -1.62 -0.30
CA LEU A 240 13.12 -0.80 -1.39
C LEU A 240 12.94 0.67 -1.00
N VAL A 241 14.06 1.39 -0.92
CA VAL A 241 14.08 2.81 -0.61
C VAL A 241 14.49 3.59 -1.86
N VAL A 242 13.57 4.41 -2.36
CA VAL A 242 13.84 5.34 -3.46
C VAL A 242 14.39 6.62 -2.86
N VAL A 243 15.56 7.04 -3.34
CA VAL A 243 16.25 8.24 -2.86
C VAL A 243 16.62 9.14 -4.03
N LYS A 244 16.70 10.44 -3.79
CA LYS A 244 17.26 11.43 -4.71
C LYS A 244 18.55 11.96 -4.13
N ASP A 245 19.65 11.84 -4.86
CA ASP A 245 20.93 12.37 -4.40
C ASP A 245 21.05 13.90 -4.54
N ARG A 246 22.22 14.44 -4.21
CA ARG A 246 22.48 15.89 -4.26
C ARG A 246 22.63 16.43 -5.69
N GLU A 247 22.96 15.58 -6.66
CA GLU A 247 23.05 15.93 -8.08
C GLU A 247 21.66 15.91 -8.74
N GLY A 248 20.70 15.30 -8.06
CA GLY A 248 19.31 15.23 -8.46
C GLY A 248 18.92 13.91 -9.11
N GLU A 249 19.82 12.94 -9.09
CA GLU A 249 19.63 11.61 -9.67
C GLU A 249 18.87 10.71 -8.69
N ASN A 250 17.94 9.92 -9.22
CA ASN A 250 17.14 8.99 -8.43
C ASN A 250 17.80 7.60 -8.41
N PHE A 251 17.78 6.95 -7.24
CA PHE A 251 18.31 5.59 -7.06
C PHE A 251 17.34 4.72 -6.28
N MET A 252 17.38 3.43 -6.59
CA MET A 252 16.75 2.35 -5.85
C MET A 252 17.79 1.72 -4.90
N ASN A 253 17.49 1.66 -3.61
CA ASN A 253 18.30 0.95 -2.63
C ASN A 253 17.53 -0.23 -2.08
N PHE A 254 18.02 -1.44 -2.33
CA PHE A 254 17.50 -2.66 -1.74
C PHE A 254 18.20 -2.89 -0.40
N VAL A 255 17.42 -2.96 0.67
CA VAL A 255 17.92 -3.11 2.04
C VAL A 255 17.37 -4.39 2.65
N ASP A 256 18.25 -5.17 3.26
CA ASP A 256 17.86 -6.25 4.16
C ASP A 256 17.29 -5.60 5.43
N ALA A 257 15.99 -5.73 5.65
CA ALA A 257 15.30 -5.08 6.76
C ALA A 257 15.66 -5.68 8.13
N LYS A 258 16.13 -6.93 8.15
CA LYS A 258 16.51 -7.62 9.39
C LYS A 258 17.89 -7.18 9.86
N ASN A 259 18.86 -7.16 8.94
CA ASN A 259 20.27 -6.85 9.21
C ASN A 259 20.60 -5.37 9.00
N LEU A 260 19.69 -4.61 8.37
CA LEU A 260 19.84 -3.18 8.04
C LEU A 260 21.01 -2.89 7.10
N GLU A 261 21.35 -3.87 6.25
CA GLU A 261 22.42 -3.79 5.26
C GLU A 261 21.89 -3.45 3.88
N VAL A 262 22.62 -2.61 3.15
CA VAL A 262 22.30 -2.29 1.75
C VAL A 262 22.81 -3.45 0.89
N LEU A 263 21.88 -4.18 0.29
CA LEU A 263 22.19 -5.31 -0.59
C LEU A 263 22.64 -4.84 -1.96
N GLU A 264 21.92 -3.86 -2.52
CA GLU A 264 22.17 -3.35 -3.86
C GLU A 264 21.71 -1.90 -3.98
N LYS A 265 22.48 -1.10 -4.72
CA LYS A 265 22.10 0.23 -5.19
C LYS A 265 22.04 0.19 -6.72
N THR A 266 20.91 0.61 -7.28
CA THR A 266 20.66 0.61 -8.72
C THR A 266 20.10 1.96 -9.15
N ASP A 267 20.43 2.39 -10.36
CA ASP A 267 19.84 3.60 -10.95
C ASP A 267 18.31 3.45 -11.07
N TYR A 268 17.57 4.54 -10.88
CA TYR A 268 16.12 4.57 -11.05
C TYR A 268 15.73 4.62 -12.54
N ALA A 269 16.21 3.66 -13.32
CA ALA A 269 15.90 3.53 -14.73
C ALA A 269 15.90 2.06 -15.14
N ILE A 270 14.89 1.65 -15.92
CA ILE A 270 14.88 0.37 -16.62
C ILE A 270 14.73 0.71 -18.10
N ASN A 271 15.79 0.41 -18.85
CA ASN A 271 15.76 0.55 -20.30
C ASN A 271 14.87 -0.56 -20.86
N TYR A 272 13.72 -0.19 -21.40
CA TYR A 272 12.85 -1.09 -22.14
C TYR A 272 12.42 -0.44 -23.45
N ASP A 273 12.58 -1.17 -24.56
CA ASP A 273 12.23 -0.70 -25.91
C ASP A 273 10.97 -1.45 -26.38
N TYR A 274 9.81 -0.82 -26.22
CA TYR A 274 8.53 -1.41 -26.64
C TYR A 274 8.26 -1.19 -28.15
N ASP A 275 8.74 -0.10 -28.76
CA ASP A 275 8.37 0.32 -30.13
C ASP A 275 9.35 1.36 -30.76
N ASN A 276 10.66 1.21 -30.62
CA ASN A 276 11.69 2.19 -31.00
C ASN A 276 11.57 3.56 -30.28
N GLY A 277 10.75 3.62 -29.23
CA GLY A 277 10.60 4.78 -28.35
C GLY A 277 11.31 4.50 -27.04
N LYS A 278 12.09 5.48 -26.55
CA LYS A 278 12.68 5.38 -25.21
C LYS A 278 11.56 5.63 -24.20
N GLU A 279 11.10 4.59 -23.51
CA GLU A 279 10.24 4.72 -22.33
C GLU A 279 11.10 4.74 -21.08
N TYR A 280 10.63 5.41 -20.03
CA TYR A 280 11.27 5.42 -18.73
C TYR A 280 10.27 5.20 -17.61
N ILE A 281 10.81 4.79 -16.45
CA ILE A 281 10.03 4.53 -15.25
C ILE A 281 9.49 5.85 -14.70
N MET A 282 8.16 5.99 -14.63
CA MET A 282 7.53 7.10 -13.91
C MET A 282 7.46 6.82 -12.40
N GLY A 283 7.27 5.56 -12.03
CA GLY A 283 6.96 5.19 -10.66
C GLY A 283 7.08 3.70 -10.42
N ILE A 284 7.53 3.33 -9.24
CA ILE A 284 7.27 2.00 -8.69
C ILE A 284 5.83 1.98 -8.19
N SER A 285 5.14 0.89 -8.49
CA SER A 285 3.75 0.65 -8.15
C SER A 285 3.59 -0.48 -7.13
N GLY A 286 4.63 -1.29 -6.93
CA GLY A 286 4.63 -2.39 -5.97
C GLY A 286 5.97 -3.09 -5.90
N PHE A 287 6.27 -3.67 -4.73
CA PHE A 287 7.45 -4.49 -4.48
C PHE A 287 7.03 -5.76 -3.73
N TYR A 288 6.97 -6.88 -4.44
CA TYR A 288 6.43 -8.14 -3.89
C TYR A 288 7.26 -9.34 -4.37
N GLY A 289 7.67 -10.20 -3.43
CA GLY A 289 8.55 -11.33 -3.73
C GLY A 289 9.83 -10.89 -4.43
N ASP A 290 10.03 -11.36 -5.67
CA ASP A 290 11.20 -11.05 -6.51
C ASP A 290 10.93 -9.95 -7.55
N PHE A 291 9.78 -9.27 -7.46
CA PHE A 291 9.26 -8.45 -8.55
C PHE A 291 8.98 -7.01 -8.13
N LEU A 292 9.24 -6.11 -9.08
CA LEU A 292 8.78 -4.73 -9.07
C LEU A 292 7.72 -4.56 -10.15
N THR A 293 6.63 -3.86 -9.82
CA THR A 293 5.73 -3.32 -10.84
C THR A 293 6.01 -1.85 -11.05
N LEU A 294 6.03 -1.46 -12.31
CA LEU A 294 6.52 -0.17 -12.76
C LEU A 294 5.52 0.45 -13.72
N ARG A 295 5.34 1.76 -13.59
CA ARG A 295 4.61 2.57 -14.57
C ARG A 295 5.58 3.13 -15.60
N LEU A 296 5.20 3.06 -16.87
CA LEU A 296 6.00 3.52 -17.99
C LEU A 296 5.40 4.80 -18.57
N GLU A 297 6.24 5.83 -18.67
CA GLU A 297 5.91 7.13 -19.25
C GLU A 297 6.35 7.22 -20.70
N CYS A 298 5.53 7.85 -21.53
CA CYS A 298 5.93 8.23 -22.87
C CYS A 298 6.69 9.56 -22.87
N LEU A 299 7.90 9.55 -23.42
CA LEU A 299 8.78 10.71 -23.59
C LEU A 299 8.13 11.95 -24.21
N GLU A 300 7.21 11.73 -25.15
CA GLU A 300 6.68 12.81 -25.98
C GLU A 300 5.58 13.63 -25.31
N ASP A 301 4.88 13.07 -24.32
CA ASP A 301 3.71 13.70 -23.71
C ASP A 301 3.65 13.63 -22.18
N GLY A 302 4.53 12.84 -21.56
CA GLY A 302 4.64 12.71 -20.12
C GLY A 302 3.54 11.90 -19.44
N ASN A 303 2.68 11.22 -20.21
CA ASN A 303 1.60 10.41 -19.67
C ASN A 303 2.03 8.96 -19.43
N THR A 304 1.49 8.34 -18.37
CA THR A 304 1.67 6.90 -18.14
C THR A 304 0.82 6.12 -19.13
N SER A 305 1.46 5.54 -20.14
CA SER A 305 0.77 4.81 -21.22
C SER A 305 0.93 3.30 -21.12
N GLY A 306 1.83 2.82 -20.27
CA GLY A 306 2.13 1.40 -20.11
C GLY A 306 2.66 1.04 -18.72
N PHE A 307 3.00 -0.24 -18.58
CA PHE A 307 3.56 -0.78 -17.35
C PHE A 307 4.55 -1.92 -17.63
N ALA A 308 5.38 -2.23 -16.65
CA ALA A 308 6.30 -3.36 -16.66
C ALA A 308 6.31 -4.12 -15.34
N VAL A 309 6.57 -5.42 -15.43
CA VAL A 309 6.88 -6.32 -14.32
C VAL A 309 8.35 -6.71 -14.47
N TYR A 310 9.18 -6.26 -13.53
CA TYR A 310 10.61 -6.46 -13.53
C TYR A 310 11.02 -7.43 -12.43
N ASN A 311 11.77 -8.47 -12.78
CA ASN A 311 12.39 -9.35 -11.80
C ASN A 311 13.75 -8.78 -11.39
N TYR A 312 13.85 -8.23 -10.19
CA TYR A 312 15.05 -7.50 -9.78
C TYR A 312 16.25 -8.42 -9.49
N LYS A 313 16.00 -9.68 -9.11
CA LYS A 313 17.08 -10.67 -8.90
C LYS A 313 17.70 -11.14 -10.21
N LYS A 314 16.86 -11.38 -11.23
CA LYS A 314 17.30 -11.81 -12.57
C LYS A 314 17.70 -10.66 -13.48
N LYS A 315 17.34 -9.43 -13.10
CA LYS A 315 17.61 -8.19 -13.82
C LYS A 315 16.97 -8.15 -15.21
N GLU A 316 15.76 -8.69 -15.33
CA GLU A 316 15.03 -8.78 -16.59
C GLU A 316 13.57 -8.31 -16.46
N VAL A 317 13.04 -7.73 -17.54
CA VAL A 317 11.61 -7.46 -17.66
C VAL A 317 10.92 -8.75 -18.07
N VAL A 318 10.01 -9.23 -17.21
CA VAL A 318 9.26 -10.49 -17.43
C VAL A 318 8.02 -10.24 -18.27
N PHE A 319 7.44 -9.05 -18.13
CA PHE A 319 6.31 -8.62 -18.92
C PHE A 319 6.27 -7.10 -18.99
N ALA A 320 5.95 -6.55 -20.15
CA ALA A 320 5.63 -5.15 -20.30
C ALA A 320 4.51 -5.01 -21.33
N HIS A 321 3.67 -4.00 -21.14
CA HIS A 321 2.56 -3.73 -22.04
C HIS A 321 2.28 -2.24 -22.10
N ARG A 322 2.12 -1.72 -23.32
CA ARG A 322 1.63 -0.37 -23.56
C ARG A 322 0.13 -0.44 -23.81
N LEU A 323 -0.63 0.14 -22.89
CA LEU A 323 -2.08 0.13 -22.94
C LEU A 323 -2.64 1.17 -23.91
N PHE A 324 -1.97 2.32 -24.03
CA PHE A 324 -2.37 3.39 -24.94
C PHE A 324 -1.26 3.73 -25.92
N SER A 325 -1.60 3.82 -27.20
CA SER A 325 -0.66 4.35 -28.19
C SER A 325 -0.30 5.81 -27.87
N ILE A 326 0.83 6.30 -28.39
CA ILE A 326 1.25 7.72 -28.27
C ILE A 326 0.12 8.67 -28.70
N LYS A 327 -0.63 8.30 -29.75
CA LYS A 327 -1.74 9.11 -30.26
C LYS A 327 -2.93 9.17 -29.29
N GLU A 328 -3.19 8.10 -28.55
CA GLU A 328 -4.22 8.06 -27.51
C GLU A 328 -3.72 8.80 -26.26
N SER A 329 -2.48 8.56 -25.86
CA SER A 329 -1.82 9.24 -24.75
C SER A 329 -1.86 10.77 -24.89
N LYS A 330 -1.56 11.31 -26.07
CA LYS A 330 -1.68 12.75 -26.38
C LYS A 330 -3.11 13.31 -26.31
N LYS A 331 -4.13 12.46 -26.32
CA LYS A 331 -5.54 12.87 -26.10
C LYS A 331 -5.96 12.80 -24.63
N GLY A 332 -5.02 12.49 -23.73
CA GLY A 332 -5.25 12.39 -22.30
C GLY A 332 -5.58 10.98 -21.80
N TRP A 333 -5.45 9.94 -22.63
CA TRP A 333 -5.59 8.56 -22.16
C TRP A 333 -4.34 8.14 -21.38
N ALA A 334 -4.51 7.71 -20.13
CA ALA A 334 -3.42 7.26 -19.30
C ALA A 334 -3.87 6.16 -18.34
N ILE A 335 -2.94 5.30 -17.96
CA ILE A 335 -3.09 4.40 -16.81
C ILE A 335 -3.12 5.28 -15.55
N SER A 336 -3.93 4.87 -14.59
CA SER A 336 -4.07 5.60 -13.34
C SER A 336 -2.76 5.65 -12.53
N ASN A 337 -2.59 6.69 -11.72
CA ASN A 337 -1.36 6.97 -10.96
C ASN A 337 -1.10 6.03 -9.79
N PHE A 338 -1.73 4.87 -9.80
CA PHE A 338 -1.86 4.05 -8.62
C PHE A 338 -1.19 2.69 -8.79
N GLY A 339 -1.15 1.94 -7.70
CA GLY A 339 -0.53 0.62 -7.66
C GLY A 339 -1.08 -0.29 -8.77
N ILE A 340 -0.16 -0.96 -9.46
CA ILE A 340 -0.42 -2.10 -10.33
C ILE A 340 -0.02 -3.29 -9.46
N PRO A 341 -0.94 -3.88 -8.70
CA PRO A 341 -0.60 -4.96 -7.79
C PRO A 341 -0.20 -6.20 -8.60
N PHE A 342 0.92 -6.82 -8.22
CA PHE A 342 1.37 -8.09 -8.80
C PHE A 342 1.79 -9.04 -7.70
N PHE A 343 1.08 -10.17 -7.62
CA PHE A 343 1.30 -11.21 -6.61
C PHE A 343 1.88 -12.50 -7.20
N ASN A 344 2.38 -12.45 -8.44
CA ASN A 344 2.88 -13.62 -9.18
C ASN A 344 1.89 -14.81 -9.20
N ASN A 345 0.61 -14.51 -9.28
CA ASN A 345 -0.49 -15.47 -9.24
C ASN A 345 -1.13 -15.72 -10.62
N GLY A 346 -0.45 -15.29 -11.69
CA GLY A 346 -0.95 -15.39 -13.07
C GLY A 346 -1.97 -14.31 -13.46
N ARG A 347 -2.17 -13.25 -12.67
CA ARG A 347 -3.04 -12.11 -13.01
C ARG A 347 -2.38 -10.76 -12.78
N ILE A 348 -2.69 -9.80 -13.64
CA ILE A 348 -2.33 -8.39 -13.47
C ILE A 348 -3.56 -7.54 -13.79
N PHE A 349 -3.89 -6.63 -12.88
CA PHE A 349 -4.99 -5.70 -13.03
C PHE A 349 -4.44 -4.29 -13.21
N VAL A 350 -4.90 -3.59 -14.24
CA VAL A 350 -4.46 -2.23 -14.58
C VAL A 350 -5.68 -1.35 -14.76
N HIS A 351 -5.77 -0.29 -13.97
CA HIS A 351 -6.87 0.67 -14.00
C HIS A 351 -6.47 1.94 -14.75
N ASP A 352 -7.35 2.49 -15.58
CA ASP A 352 -7.11 3.71 -16.36
C ASP A 352 -7.96 4.91 -15.91
N PHE A 353 -7.72 6.09 -16.47
CA PHE A 353 -8.48 7.31 -16.13
C PHE A 353 -9.92 7.37 -16.69
N ALA A 354 -10.38 6.33 -17.37
CA ALA A 354 -11.74 6.23 -17.87
C ALA A 354 -12.57 5.20 -17.08
N ASP A 355 -12.14 4.87 -15.86
CA ASP A 355 -12.75 3.89 -14.95
C ASP A 355 -12.88 2.51 -15.59
N ARG A 356 -11.84 2.11 -16.35
CA ARG A 356 -11.73 0.77 -16.95
C ARG A 356 -10.65 -0.05 -16.26
N LEU A 357 -11.00 -1.30 -15.98
CA LEU A 357 -10.09 -2.31 -15.46
C LEU A 357 -9.67 -3.25 -16.59
N HIS A 358 -8.38 -3.25 -16.90
CA HIS A 358 -7.73 -4.13 -17.85
C HIS A 358 -7.16 -5.34 -17.12
N ILE A 359 -7.58 -6.54 -17.53
CA ILE A 359 -7.23 -7.80 -16.88
C ILE A 359 -6.32 -8.59 -17.80
N PHE A 360 -5.10 -8.84 -17.34
CA PHE A 360 -4.12 -9.69 -18.01
C PHE A 360 -3.97 -11.00 -17.26
N GLU A 361 -3.91 -12.10 -18.00
CA GLU A 361 -3.71 -13.44 -17.44
C GLU A 361 -2.55 -14.16 -18.13
N ASP A 362 -1.80 -14.97 -17.36
CA ASP A 362 -0.76 -15.84 -17.91
C ASP A 362 -1.41 -17.10 -18.50
N VAL A 363 -1.60 -17.08 -19.81
CA VAL A 363 -2.19 -18.19 -20.56
C VAL A 363 -1.09 -19.21 -20.85
N LYS A 364 -1.17 -20.39 -20.22
CA LYS A 364 -0.34 -21.55 -20.61
C LYS A 364 -0.92 -22.12 -21.91
N GLU A 365 -0.13 -22.09 -22.97
CA GLU A 365 -0.47 -22.75 -24.24
C GLU A 365 -0.28 -24.27 -24.15
#